data_AF-A0A957X9G1-F1
#
_entry.id   AF-A0A957X9G1-F1
#
_cell.length_a   1.000
_cell.length_b   1.000
_cell.length_c   1.000
_cell.angle_alpha   90.00
_cell.angle_beta   90.00
_cell.angle_gamma   90.00
#
_symmetry.space_group_name_H-M   'P 1'
#
loop_
_entity.id
_entity.type
_entity.pdbx_description
1 polymer ?
#
loop_
_entity_poly.entity_id
_entity_poly.type
_entity_poly.pdbx_seq_one_letter_code
_entity_poly.pdbx_strand_id
1 'polypeptide(L)' 'MSKYQEYAEKENEFLALTGYTRAEFDDLLPHFGKIYYEWMESHRLDGKPRGNRKYSDYQNSPLPTVADKLFFILHFLKTN' A
#
# COMPACT_ATOMS: atom_id res chain seq x y z
N MET A 1 -11.30 -6.20 -9.37
CA MET A 1 -11.39 -5.58 -8.03
C MET A 1 -10.07 -5.82 -7.33
N SER A 2 -9.57 -4.83 -6.59
CA SER A 2 -8.36 -5.03 -5.79
C SER A 2 -8.66 -5.87 -4.56
N LYS A 3 -7.63 -6.53 -3.99
CA LYS A 3 -7.77 -7.32 -2.76
C LYS A 3 -8.20 -6.47 -1.58
N TYR A 4 -7.69 -5.23 -1.48
CA TYR A 4 -8.13 -4.29 -0.46
C TYR A 4 -9.65 -4.07 -0.51
N GLN A 5 -10.23 -3.81 -1.68
CA GLN A 5 -11.69 -3.60 -1.84
C GLN A 5 -12.53 -4.83 -1.41
N GLU A 6 -11.99 -6.04 -1.58
CA GLU A 6 -12.68 -7.30 -1.20
C GLU A 6 -12.81 -7.46 0.32
N TYR A 7 -11.82 -6.98 1.08
CA TYR A 7 -11.75 -7.16 2.54
C TYR A 7 -12.01 -5.88 3.34
N ALA A 8 -12.01 -4.70 2.70
CA ALA A 8 -12.12 -3.40 3.37
C ALA A 8 -13.36 -3.29 4.28
N GLU A 9 -14.49 -3.87 3.86
CA GLU A 9 -15.76 -3.84 4.61
C GLU A 9 -15.92 -5.02 5.58
N LYS A 10 -14.94 -5.92 5.65
CA LYS A 10 -14.98 -7.12 6.49
C LYS A 10 -14.04 -6.97 7.67
N GLU A 11 -14.48 -6.26 8.70
CA GLU A 11 -13.64 -5.85 9.84
C GLU A 11 -12.78 -6.99 10.43
N ASN A 12 -13.39 -8.16 10.71
CA ASN A 12 -12.66 -9.30 11.29
C ASN A 12 -11.61 -9.89 10.35
N GLU A 13 -11.95 -10.06 9.07
CA GLU A 13 -11.00 -10.57 8.06
C GLU A 13 -9.89 -9.54 7.81
N PHE A 14 -10.24 -8.26 7.74
CA PHE A 14 -9.28 -7.17 7.57
C PHE A 14 -8.27 -7.13 8.72
N LEU A 15 -8.74 -7.16 9.96
CA LEU A 15 -7.89 -7.23 11.16
C LEU A 15 -7.04 -8.51 11.17
N ALA A 16 -7.62 -9.66 10.79
CA ALA A 16 -6.90 -10.91 10.69
C ALA A 16 -5.79 -10.87 9.62
N LEU A 17 -6.00 -10.17 8.50
CA LEU A 17 -5.02 -10.08 7.41
C LEU A 17 -3.94 -9.02 7.63
N THR A 18 -4.29 -7.85 8.18
CA THR A 18 -3.37 -6.70 8.30
C THR A 18 -2.85 -6.51 9.71
N GLY A 19 -3.58 -6.96 10.74
CA GLY A 19 -3.29 -6.65 12.15
C GLY A 19 -3.79 -5.29 12.61
N TYR A 20 -4.43 -4.52 11.73
CA TYR A 20 -4.99 -3.19 12.02
C TYR A 20 -6.50 -3.19 11.87
N THR A 21 -7.18 -2.42 12.72
CA THR A 21 -8.59 -2.08 12.51
C THR A 21 -8.73 -1.15 11.29
N ARG A 22 -9.95 -1.01 10.77
CA ARG A 22 -10.21 -0.11 9.64
C ARG A 22 -9.84 1.34 9.97
N ALA A 23 -10.18 1.80 11.18
CA ALA A 23 -9.85 3.15 11.65
C ALA A 23 -8.34 3.39 11.71
N GLU A 24 -7.58 2.48 12.31
CA GLU A 24 -6.12 2.63 12.40
C GLU A 24 -5.46 2.59 11.00
N PHE A 25 -5.99 1.76 10.10
CA PHE A 25 -5.51 1.72 8.72
C PHE A 25 -5.77 3.04 7.99
N ASP A 26 -6.96 3.60 8.12
CA ASP A 26 -7.34 4.86 7.49
C ASP A 26 -6.52 6.04 8.07
N ASP A 27 -6.21 6.01 9.37
CA ASP A 27 -5.31 6.98 10.02
C ASP A 27 -3.86 6.85 9.52
N LEU A 28 -3.37 5.62 9.29
CA LEU A 28 -2.01 5.37 8.80
C LEU A 28 -1.84 5.72 7.31
N LEU A 29 -2.89 5.57 6.52
CA LEU A 29 -2.88 5.72 5.06
C LEU A 29 -2.29 7.06 4.55
N PRO A 30 -2.67 8.24 5.05
CA PRO A 30 -2.09 9.51 4.58
C PRO A 30 -0.60 9.64 4.89
N HIS A 31 -0.16 9.16 6.06
CA HIS A 31 1.25 9.18 6.45
C HIS A 31 2.08 8.26 5.55
N PHE A 32 1.60 7.04 5.34
CA PHE A 32 2.23 6.08 4.43
C PHE A 32 2.29 6.63 3.01
N GLY A 33 1.19 7.16 2.49
CA GLY A 33 1.12 7.69 1.13
C GLY A 33 2.14 8.78 0.89
N LYS A 34 2.25 9.76 1.80
CA LYS A 34 3.24 10.83 1.72
C LYS A 34 4.67 10.28 1.63
N ILE A 35 5.06 9.44 2.58
CA ILE A 35 6.42 8.87 2.64
C ILE A 35 6.70 7.98 1.43
N TYR A 36 5.71 7.19 0.99
CA TYR A 36 5.83 6.34 -0.19
C TYR A 36 6.10 7.16 -1.45
N TYR A 37 5.36 8.24 -1.69
CA TYR A 37 5.57 9.07 -2.87
C TYR A 37 6.90 9.83 -2.81
N GLU A 38 7.27 10.40 -1.66
CA GLU A 38 8.58 11.04 -1.44
C GLU A 38 9.74 10.07 -1.74
N TRP A 39 9.64 8.82 -1.26
CA TRP A 39 10.61 7.78 -1.58
C TRP A 39 10.64 7.48 -3.09
N MET A 40 9.46 7.31 -3.70
CA MET A 40 9.34 6.94 -5.10
C MET A 40 9.77 8.04 -6.07
N GLU A 41 9.90 9.30 -5.65
CA GLU A 41 10.50 10.36 -6.46
C GLU A 41 11.99 10.11 -6.76
N SER A 42 12.73 9.63 -5.76
CA SER A 42 14.19 9.50 -5.81
C SER A 42 14.66 8.04 -5.93
N HIS A 43 13.84 7.08 -5.51
CA HIS A 43 14.21 5.68 -5.41
C HIS A 43 13.18 4.76 -6.10
N ARG A 44 13.64 3.55 -6.40
CA ARG A 44 12.86 2.42 -6.88
C ARG A 44 12.49 1.51 -5.71
N LEU A 45 11.57 0.57 -5.94
CA LEU A 45 11.15 -0.42 -4.94
C LEU A 45 12.29 -1.38 -4.53
N ASP A 46 13.30 -1.57 -5.38
CA ASP A 46 14.52 -2.34 -5.06
C ASP A 46 15.58 -1.53 -4.30
N GLY A 47 15.24 -0.31 -3.85
CA GLY A 47 16.12 0.59 -3.11
C GLY A 47 17.15 1.32 -3.96
N LYS A 48 17.19 1.11 -5.28
CA LYS A 48 18.14 1.80 -6.17
C LYS A 48 17.66 3.20 -6.52
N PRO A 49 18.57 4.15 -6.80
CA PRO A 49 18.20 5.46 -7.31
C PRO A 49 17.35 5.36 -8.59
N ARG A 50 16.35 6.23 -8.70
CA ARG A 50 15.50 6.35 -9.87
C ARG A 50 16.24 7.17 -10.94
N GLY A 51 16.22 6.67 -12.18
CA GLY A 51 16.77 7.39 -13.33
C GLY A 51 15.79 8.42 -13.90
N ASN A 52 15.91 8.72 -15.19
CA ASN A 52 15.20 9.83 -15.84
C ASN A 52 13.66 9.77 -15.82
N ARG A 53 13.06 8.60 -15.57
CA ARG A 53 11.59 8.43 -15.57
C ARG A 53 11.03 8.66 -14.16
N LYS A 54 10.23 9.72 -14.02
CA LYS A 54 9.42 9.98 -12.82
C LYS A 54 8.50 8.80 -12.50
N TYR A 55 8.20 8.62 -11.22
CA TYR A 55 7.20 7.65 -10.80
C TYR A 55 5.80 8.07 -11.27
N SER A 56 4.97 7.08 -11.57
CA SER A 56 3.57 7.27 -11.95
C SER A 56 2.78 6.03 -11.56
N ASP A 57 1.59 6.24 -11.01
CA ASP A 57 0.64 5.16 -10.76
C ASP A 57 0.02 4.71 -12.07
N TYR A 58 0.32 3.47 -12.48
CA TYR A 58 -0.29 2.89 -13.66
C TYR A 58 -1.60 2.22 -13.26
N GLN A 59 -2.67 2.50 -14.02
CA GLN A 59 -3.98 1.88 -13.81
C GLN A 59 -3.97 0.36 -14.02
N ASN A 60 -3.04 -0.15 -14.84
CA ASN A 60 -2.84 -1.59 -15.05
C ASN A 60 -1.87 -2.22 -14.03
N SER A 61 -1.42 -1.47 -13.01
CA SER A 61 -0.66 -2.01 -11.89
C SER A 61 -1.52 -2.98 -11.08
N PRO A 62 -0.97 -4.09 -10.56
CA PRO A 62 -1.70 -4.97 -9.63
C PRO A 62 -2.08 -4.26 -8.33
N LEU A 63 -1.36 -3.19 -7.98
CA LEU A 63 -1.61 -2.33 -6.81
C LEU A 63 -1.76 -0.87 -7.30
N PRO A 64 -2.94 -0.51 -7.84
CA PRO A 64 -3.13 0.79 -8.48
C PRO A 64 -3.25 1.95 -7.48
N THR A 65 -3.76 1.71 -6.27
CA THR A 65 -3.93 2.75 -5.24
C THR A 65 -2.92 2.64 -4.11
N VAL A 66 -2.76 3.71 -3.33
CA VAL A 66 -1.94 3.70 -2.10
C VAL A 66 -2.50 2.72 -1.06
N ALA A 67 -3.82 2.63 -0.96
CA ALA A 67 -4.48 1.69 -0.05
C ALA A 67 -4.16 0.24 -0.42
N ASP A 68 -4.17 -0.09 -1.72
CA ASP A 68 -3.77 -1.43 -2.19
C ASP A 68 -2.33 -1.77 -1.79
N LYS A 69 -1.42 -0.80 -1.94
CA LYS A 69 0.01 -0.98 -1.60
C LYS A 69 0.20 -1.17 -0.10
N LEU A 70 -0.44 -0.35 0.73
CA LEU A 70 -0.35 -0.47 2.18
C LEU A 70 -0.94 -1.80 2.66
N PHE A 71 -2.13 -2.15 2.17
CA PHE A 71 -2.77 -3.43 2.48
C PHE A 71 -1.87 -4.61 2.13
N PHE A 72 -1.26 -4.61 0.95
CA PHE A 72 -0.33 -5.66 0.52
C PHE A 72 0.87 -5.77 1.47
N ILE A 73 1.50 -4.65 1.83
CA ILE A 73 2.68 -4.65 2.72
C ILE A 73 2.31 -5.22 4.10
N LEU A 74 1.22 -4.74 4.71
CA LEU A 74 0.78 -5.21 6.03
C LEU A 74 0.43 -6.69 6.02
N HIS A 75 -0.29 -7.14 4.99
CA HIS A 75 -0.63 -8.54 4.82
C HIS A 75 0.62 -9.42 4.63
N PHE A 76 1.56 -8.96 3.81
CA PHE A 76 2.82 -9.67 3.56
C PHE A 76 3.64 -9.82 4.84
N LEU A 77 3.80 -8.74 5.61
CA LEU A 77 4.54 -8.72 6.88
C LEU A 77 3.89 -9.57 7.98
N LYS A 78 2.58 -9.77 7.93
CA LYS A 78 1.89 -10.64 8.88
C LYS A 78 2.02 -12.13 8.51
N THR A 79 2.24 -12.43 7.24
CA THR A 79 2.23 -13.80 6.71
C THR A 79 3.64 -14.38 6.55
N ASN A 80 4.69 -13.55 6.51
CA ASN A 80 6.09 -13.93 6.36
C ASN A 80 6.94 -13.30 7.46
#